data_AF-A0A5C7PJB3-F1
#
_entry.id   AF-A0A5C7PJB3-F1
#
_cell.length_a   1.000
_cell.length_b   1.000
_cell.length_c   1.000
_cell.angle_alpha   90.00
_cell.angle_beta   90.00
_cell.angle_gamma   90.00
#
_symmetry.space_group_name_H-M   'P 1'
#
loop_
_entity.id
_entity.type
_entity.pdbx_description
1 polymer ?
#
loop_
_entity_poly.entity_id
_entity_poly.type
_entity_poly.pdbx_seq_one_letter_code
_entity_poly.pdbx_strand_id
1 'polypeptide(L)'
;MEKSTKVSGKTLVNQPARLELNGQKFKRVSKHKDLGSGISEGPFYQIVGESNVRFLYMPDLGFLFGKSPLLAMHRVQVASF
;
A
#
# COMPACT_ATOMS: atom_id res chain seq x y z
N MET A 1 -18.98 -13.65 3.64
CA MET A 1 -18.97 -13.32 2.20
C MET A 1 -19.20 -11.81 2.07
N GLU A 2 -18.15 -11.01 2.21
CA GLU A 2 -18.31 -9.55 2.21
C GLU A 2 -18.38 -9.02 0.77
N LYS A 3 -19.49 -8.34 0.51
CA LYS A 3 -19.85 -7.78 -0.79
C LYS A 3 -18.92 -6.60 -1.07
N SER A 4 -18.12 -6.73 -2.13
CA SER A 4 -17.33 -5.62 -2.68
C SER A 4 -18.29 -4.57 -3.26
N THR A 5 -18.58 -3.53 -2.48
CA THR A 5 -19.44 -2.42 -2.89
C THR A 5 -18.66 -1.51 -3.83
N LYS A 6 -18.89 -1.64 -5.13
CA LYS A 6 -18.43 -0.67 -6.12
C LYS A 6 -19.26 0.61 -5.98
N VAL A 7 -18.68 1.63 -5.34
CA VAL A 7 -19.24 2.98 -5.33
C VAL A 7 -18.53 3.79 -6.41
N SER A 8 -19.23 4.03 -7.53
CA SER A 8 -18.88 5.01 -8.57
C SER A 8 -17.45 4.94 -9.12
N GLY A 9 -17.15 4.00 -10.04
CA GLY A 9 -15.98 4.03 -10.94
C GLY A 9 -14.59 4.11 -10.31
N LYS A 10 -14.48 4.22 -8.98
CA LYS A 10 -13.26 4.41 -8.20
C LYS A 10 -13.04 3.13 -7.42
N THR A 11 -11.94 2.46 -7.72
CA THR A 11 -11.51 1.31 -6.93
C THR A 11 -11.26 1.78 -5.50
N LEU A 12 -12.05 1.27 -4.54
CA LEU A 12 -11.83 1.48 -3.12
C LEU A 12 -10.55 0.75 -2.73
N VAL A 13 -9.45 1.49 -2.60
CA VAL A 13 -8.14 0.94 -2.22
C VAL A 13 -8.05 0.90 -0.70
N ASN A 14 -7.72 -0.27 -0.15
CA ASN A 14 -7.44 -0.45 1.27
C ASN A 14 -6.06 0.13 1.60
N GLN A 15 -6.05 1.29 2.27
CA GLN A 15 -4.83 2.02 2.60
C GLN A 15 -4.93 2.62 4.01
N PRO A 16 -4.86 1.81 5.07
CA PRO A 16 -4.88 2.34 6.43
C PRO A 16 -3.61 3.16 6.70
N ALA A 17 -3.70 4.10 7.65
CA ALA A 17 -2.56 4.97 7.99
C ALA A 17 -1.38 4.20 8.62
N ARG A 18 -1.68 3.06 9.26
CA ARG A 18 -0.71 2.17 9.90
C ARG A 18 -1.04 0.72 9.55
N LEU A 19 -0.01 -0.10 9.41
CA LEU A 19 -0.09 -1.54 9.18
C LEU A 19 0.86 -2.26 10.12
N GLU A 20 0.56 -3.52 10.40
CA GLU A 20 1.44 -4.43 11.11
C GLU A 20 1.45 -5.78 10.40
N LEU A 21 2.63 -6.32 10.15
CA LEU A 21 2.82 -7.64 9.56
C LEU A 21 3.97 -8.33 10.27
N ASN A 22 3.71 -9.50 10.86
CA ASN A 22 4.71 -10.29 11.60
C ASN A 22 5.47 -9.47 12.67
N GLY A 23 4.76 -8.62 13.42
CA GLY A 23 5.34 -7.74 14.44
C GLY A 23 6.06 -6.51 13.90
N GLN A 24 6.29 -6.43 12.58
CA GLN A 24 6.86 -5.25 11.94
C GLN A 24 5.77 -4.21 11.71
N LYS A 25 5.98 -3.00 12.25
CA LYS A 25 5.06 -1.87 12.12
C LYS A 25 5.44 -0.99 10.95
N PHE A 26 4.42 -0.55 10.20
CA PHE A 26 4.55 0.29 9.03
C PHE A 26 3.66 1.53 9.14
N LYS A 27 4.18 2.69 8.71
CA LYS A 27 3.45 3.96 8.62
C LYS A 27 3.31 4.35 7.15
N ARG A 28 2.10 4.69 6.72
CA ARG A 28 1.86 5.19 5.37
C ARG A 28 2.54 6.54 5.17
N VAL A 29 3.29 6.67 4.08
CA VAL A 29 3.98 7.91 3.68
C VAL A 29 3.44 8.48 2.37
N SER A 30 2.87 7.65 1.51
CA SER A 30 2.16 8.09 0.31
C SER A 30 0.85 7.34 0.15
N LYS A 31 -0.20 8.05 -0.26
CA LYS A 31 -1.49 7.46 -0.62
C LYS A 31 -1.41 6.88 -2.03
N HIS A 32 -2.28 5.92 -2.33
CA HIS A 32 -2.49 5.46 -3.70
C HIS A 32 -2.89 6.64 -4.59
N LYS A 33 -2.26 6.75 -5.76
CA LYS A 33 -2.61 7.73 -6.80
C LYS A 33 -2.93 6.99 -8.09
N ASP A 34 -4.06 7.34 -8.68
CA ASP A 34 -4.36 7.00 -10.07
C ASP A 34 -3.72 8.07 -10.95
N LEU A 35 -2.79 7.67 -11.82
CA LEU A 35 -2.08 8.56 -12.73
C LEU A 35 -2.74 8.59 -14.13
N GLY A 36 -3.83 7.82 -14.32
CA GLY A 36 -4.51 7.66 -15.59
C GLY A 36 -3.87 6.60 -16.50
N SER A 37 -4.55 6.29 -17.61
CA SER A 37 -4.08 5.34 -18.63
C SER A 37 -3.73 3.94 -18.11
N GLY A 38 -4.40 3.49 -17.04
CA GLY A 38 -4.13 2.20 -16.40
C GLY A 38 -2.87 2.18 -15.53
N ILE A 39 -2.25 3.34 -15.29
CA ILE A 39 -1.08 3.48 -14.43
C ILE A 39 -1.52 4.02 -13.07
N SER A 40 -1.11 3.33 -12.01
CA SER A 40 -1.28 3.79 -10.64
C SER A 40 0.01 3.65 -9.84
N GLU A 41 0.10 4.42 -8.77
CA GLU A 41 1.26 4.48 -7.89
C GLU A 41 0.84 4.23 -6.43
N GLY A 42 1.64 3.41 -5.73
CA GLY A 42 1.48 3.16 -4.30
C GLY A 42 0.21 2.38 -3.94
N PRO A 43 -0.26 2.48 -2.68
CA PRO A 43 0.24 3.31 -1.58
C PRO A 43 1.60 2.84 -1.06
N PHE A 44 2.37 3.77 -0.47
CA PHE A 44 3.69 3.46 0.09
C PHE A 44 3.76 3.69 1.60
N TYR A 45 4.55 2.84 2.23
CA TYR A 45 4.77 2.79 3.67
C TYR A 45 6.27 2.78 3.99
N GLN A 46 6.60 3.15 5.21
CA GLN A 46 7.93 2.99 5.81
C GLN A 46 7.82 2.18 7.09
N ILE A 47 8.88 1.47 7.43
CA ILE A 47 9.01 0.83 8.74
C ILE A 47 9.06 1.90 9.83
N VAL A 48 8.27 1.74 10.88
CA VAL A 48 8.34 2.62 12.05
C VAL A 48 9.69 2.44 12.74
N GLY A 49 10.45 3.53 12.88
CA GLY A 49 11.80 3.52 13.49
C GLY A 49 12.94 3.38 12.48
N GLU A 50 12.65 3.10 11.21
CA GLU A 50 13.64 3.13 10.14
C GLU A 50 13.83 4.58 9.68
N SER A 51 15.08 5.05 9.69
CA SER A 51 15.43 6.41 9.25
C SER A 51 15.86 6.44 7.78
N ASN A 52 16.17 5.29 7.21
CA ASN A 52 16.66 5.18 5.85
C ASN A 52 15.53 5.27 4.82
N VAL A 53 15.35 6.46 4.25
CA VAL A 53 14.38 6.73 3.17
C VAL A 53 14.66 6.00 1.85
N ARG A 54 15.75 5.22 1.74
CA ARG A 54 16.08 4.43 0.53
C ARG A 54 15.03 3.36 0.20
N PHE A 55 14.27 2.90 1.19
CA PHE A 55 13.28 1.85 0.99
C PHE A 55 11.88 2.32 1.37
N LEU A 56 10.94 2.03 0.47
CA LEU A 56 9.52 2.11 0.70
C LEU A 56 8.92 0.71 0.63
N TYR A 57 7.71 0.57 1.15
CA TYR A 57 7.01 -0.72 1.20
C TYR A 57 5.60 -0.56 0.65
N MET A 58 5.18 -1.49 -0.20
CA MET A 58 3.85 -1.55 -0.78
C MET A 58 3.14 -2.82 -0.33
N PRO A 59 1.89 -2.77 0.17
CA PRO A 59 1.12 -3.98 0.46
C PRO A 59 0.89 -4.82 -0.80
N ASP A 60 0.66 -6.12 -0.61
CA ASP A 60 0.24 -6.97 -1.72
C ASP A 60 -1.07 -6.48 -2.37
N LEU A 61 -1.21 -6.71 -3.68
CA LEU A 61 -2.38 -6.23 -4.44
C LEU A 61 -3.69 -6.83 -3.92
N GLY A 62 -3.66 -8.07 -3.42
CA GLY A 62 -4.83 -8.71 -2.84
C GLY A 62 -5.36 -7.93 -1.64
N PHE A 63 -4.48 -7.48 -0.75
CA PHE A 63 -4.82 -6.59 0.36
C PHE A 63 -5.36 -5.25 -0.12
N LEU A 64 -4.67 -4.60 -1.07
CA LEU A 64 -5.07 -3.29 -1.60
C LEU A 64 -6.47 -3.29 -2.21
N PHE A 65 -6.87 -4.38 -2.84
CA PHE A 65 -8.19 -4.54 -3.45
C PHE A 65 -9.21 -5.24 -2.55
N GLY A 66 -8.90 -5.45 -1.28
CA GLY A 66 -9.81 -6.08 -0.30
C GLY A 66 -10.16 -7.53 -0.65
N LYS A 67 -9.26 -8.25 -1.32
CA LYS A 67 -9.41 -9.65 -1.73
C LYS A 67 -8.77 -10.62 -0.75
N SER A 68 -7.76 -10.17 0.00
CA SER A 68 -7.04 -10.97 0.99
C SER A 68 -6.68 -10.12 2.22
N PRO A 69 -6.39 -10.76 3.38
CA PRO A 69 -5.70 -10.08 4.46
C PRO A 69 -4.29 -9.63 4.02
N LEU A 70 -3.63 -8.81 4.83
CA LEU A 70 -2.26 -8.40 4.56
C LEU A 70 -1.33 -9.61 4.73
N LEU A 71 -0.76 -10.09 3.64
CA LEU A 71 0.12 -11.26 3.64
C LEU A 71 1.57 -10.87 3.39
N ALA A 72 1.81 -9.80 2.63
CA ALA A 72 3.15 -9.37 2.27
C ALA A 72 3.28 -7.85 2.13
N MET A 73 4.51 -7.38 2.31
CA MET A 73 4.94 -6.01 2.02
C MET A 73 6.10 -6.07 1.01
N HIS A 74 5.86 -5.60 -0.21
CA HIS A 74 6.87 -5.52 -1.27
C HIS A 74 7.81 -4.36 -0.99
N ARG A 75 9.11 -4.62 -0.86
CA ARG A 75 10.13 -3.59 -0.71
C ARG A 75 10.42 -2.93 -2.06
N VAL A 76 10.31 -1.61 -2.12
CA VAL A 76 10.57 -0.76 -3.27
C VAL A 76 11.78 0.10 -2.96
N GLN A 77 12.83 -0.01 -3.77
CA GLN A 77 14.01 0.85 -3.65
C GLN A 77 13.74 2.16 -4.39
N VAL A 78 13.88 3.28 -3.69
CA VAL A 78 13.74 4.60 -4.32
C VAL A 78 15.04 4.91 -5.05
N ALA A 79 14.96 5.14 -6.36
CA ALA A 79 16.10 5.58 -7.14
C ALA A 79 16.45 7.04 -6.77
N SER A 80 17.69 7.27 -6.32
CA SER A 80 18.26 8.60 -6.21
C SER A 80 19.08 8.87 -7.47
N PHE A 81 18.68 9.87 -8.25
CA PHE A 81 19.44 10.38 -9.40
C PHE A 81 20.17 11.67 -9.00
#